data_AF-A0A2D6IVU0-F1
#
_entry.id   AF-A0A2D6IVU0-F1
#
_cell.length_a   1.000
_cell.length_b   1.000
_cell.length_c   1.000
_cell.angle_alpha   90.00
_cell.angle_beta   90.00
_cell.angle_gamma   90.00
#
_symmetry.space_group_name_H-M   'P 1'
#
loop_
_entity.id
_entity.type
_entity.pdbx_description
1 polymer ?
#
loop_
_entity_poly.entity_id
_entity_poly.type
_entity_poly.pdbx_seq_one_letter_code
_entity_poly.pdbx_strand_id
1 'polypeptide(L)'
;MSFPGKILVLIGCAACSWVLSTRVAQAEVMNTLPASVQRIVDGHKISAASFSAVVQRIGADQPLLAINPDTLCNPASTMKLLTTFVALEALGPNFRWLTEAYLGGTLLNGTLDGDLYIKGYGDPYMVVERFWPFLRQMRQQGLNDIGGDLVIDNSYFDLPPIDRGEFDGQALRTYNVVPDAFLVNFQAISFIFNPDPITNRVQIIADPLPANLDIRNRIKLDNGRCGGYQNGIVVNAVDQVALDSITFSGRIGSRCPEYRLSRALLSAPTFAYGVFRSLWEEGGSSLGGTMRITEVPAELEPFHVMKSVPLADVIRSTNKWSNNVMARHLLLTVGAERFGAPATVDKGRRAAIQLLAERGLDFPGLRIDNGAGLSRNARISASSLARLLLAADQSIYRAEFVSSLALAGMDGTMRRRFREQSLAGHMHLKTGRLDDVFSMVGYVRSRSGDDYVVVAIQNGVDAHRGPGEEAQSALLKWVHEL
;
A
#
# COMPACT_ATOMS: atom_id res chain seq x y z
N MET A 1 22.36 91.02 -17.28
CA MET A 1 22.18 89.60 -16.88
C MET A 1 23.49 89.20 -16.18
N SER A 2 23.67 89.41 -14.87
CA SER A 2 23.23 88.55 -13.73
C SER A 2 23.69 87.09 -13.91
N PHE A 3 24.48 86.41 -13.08
CA PHE A 3 25.24 86.63 -11.83
C PHE A 3 26.31 85.48 -11.78
N PRO A 4 27.33 85.50 -10.91
CA PRO A 4 28.45 84.55 -10.87
C PRO A 4 28.18 83.33 -9.98
N GLY A 5 28.79 82.18 -10.30
CA GLY A 5 28.70 80.95 -9.52
C GLY A 5 29.57 80.99 -8.27
N LYS A 6 28.94 80.78 -7.10
CA LYS A 6 29.57 80.62 -5.78
C LYS A 6 29.72 79.15 -5.40
N ILE A 7 30.82 78.89 -4.71
CA ILE A 7 31.28 77.68 -4.03
C ILE A 7 30.21 77.12 -3.08
N LEU A 8 29.98 75.80 -3.12
CA LEU A 8 29.14 75.08 -2.15
C LEU A 8 30.00 74.23 -1.22
N VAL A 9 29.85 74.48 0.08
CA VAL A 9 30.47 73.78 1.22
C VAL A 9 29.67 72.51 1.53
N LEU A 10 30.36 71.37 1.66
CA LEU A 10 29.80 70.11 2.16
C LEU A 10 29.76 70.11 3.69
N ILE A 11 28.56 70.03 4.27
CA ILE A 11 28.34 69.76 5.70
C ILE A 11 27.88 68.31 5.81
N GLY A 12 28.65 67.49 6.52
CA GLY A 12 28.33 66.10 6.82
C GLY A 12 27.19 65.98 7.83
N CYS A 13 26.19 65.16 7.52
CA CYS A 13 25.10 64.79 8.41
C CYS A 13 25.34 63.36 8.90
N ALA A 14 25.71 63.20 10.17
CA ALA A 14 25.85 61.89 10.82
C ALA A 14 24.45 61.39 11.24
N ALA A 15 23.85 60.54 10.41
CA ALA A 15 22.62 59.83 10.76
C ALA A 15 22.98 58.54 11.52
N CYS A 16 22.64 58.52 12.81
CA CYS A 16 22.79 57.36 13.69
C CYS A 16 21.63 56.37 13.40
N SER A 17 21.88 55.34 12.58
CA SER A 17 20.91 54.28 12.29
C SER A 17 20.84 53.28 13.45
N TRP A 18 19.81 53.39 14.27
CA TRP A 18 19.42 52.35 15.22
C TRP A 18 18.77 51.20 14.45
N VAL A 19 19.52 50.13 14.20
CA VAL A 19 18.97 48.86 13.70
C VAL A 19 18.24 48.17 14.85
N LEU A 20 16.92 48.35 14.91
CA LEU A 20 16.02 47.55 15.74
C LEU A 20 16.07 46.09 15.25
N SER A 21 16.93 45.28 15.86
CA SER A 21 16.89 43.82 15.69
C SER A 21 15.69 43.28 16.45
N THR A 22 14.55 43.13 15.77
CA THR A 22 13.43 42.36 16.28
C THR A 22 13.83 40.89 16.32
N ARG A 23 14.27 40.42 17.51
CA ARG A 23 14.36 38.99 17.77
C ARG A 23 12.95 38.42 17.72
N VAL A 24 12.60 37.73 16.63
CA VAL A 24 11.42 36.87 16.60
C VAL A 24 11.63 35.83 17.69
N ALA A 25 10.80 35.87 18.73
CA ALA A 25 10.83 34.86 19.78
C ALA A 25 10.46 33.52 19.15
N GLN A 26 11.42 32.61 19.07
CA GLN A 26 11.21 31.26 18.58
C GLN A 26 10.35 30.53 19.63
N ALA A 27 9.18 30.04 19.23
CA ALA A 27 8.33 29.27 20.13
C ALA A 27 9.08 28.01 20.58
N GLU A 28 9.07 27.73 21.89
CA GLU A 28 9.78 26.60 22.46
C GLU A 28 9.09 25.28 22.06
N VAL A 29 9.89 24.28 21.66
CA VAL A 29 9.38 22.95 21.28
C VAL A 29 8.82 22.25 22.51
N MET A 30 7.57 21.83 22.46
CA MET A 30 6.97 21.04 23.53
C MET A 30 7.58 19.63 23.55
N ASN A 31 8.17 19.26 24.69
CA ASN A 31 8.72 17.92 24.94
C ASN A 31 7.85 17.09 25.91
N THR A 32 6.63 17.55 26.18
CA THR A 32 5.62 16.87 27.00
C THR A 32 4.32 16.73 26.23
N LEU A 33 3.59 15.64 26.50
CA LEU A 33 2.33 15.38 25.80
C LEU A 33 1.25 16.40 26.23
N PRO A 34 0.35 16.81 25.31
CA PRO A 34 -0.83 17.57 25.68
C PRO A 34 -1.66 16.85 26.74
N ALA A 35 -2.30 17.59 27.65
CA ALA A 35 -3.03 17.01 28.78
C ALA A 35 -4.11 15.99 28.38
N SER A 36 -4.74 16.16 27.21
CA SER A 36 -5.70 15.19 26.66
C SER A 36 -5.07 13.84 26.34
N VAL A 37 -3.84 13.84 25.79
CA VAL A 37 -3.08 12.65 25.43
C VAL A 37 -2.44 12.03 26.67
N GLN A 38 -1.84 12.86 27.55
CA GLN A 38 -1.20 12.40 28.78
C GLN A 38 -2.16 11.58 29.65
N ARG A 39 -3.42 12.02 29.79
CA ARG A 39 -4.44 11.29 30.56
C ARG A 39 -4.69 9.87 30.05
N ILE A 40 -4.66 9.68 28.73
CA ILE A 40 -4.86 8.36 28.10
C ILE A 40 -3.62 7.49 28.28
N VAL A 41 -2.43 8.09 28.09
CA VAL A 41 -1.15 7.42 28.32
C VAL A 41 -1.05 6.91 29.76
N ASP A 42 -1.41 7.74 30.74
CA ASP A 42 -1.41 7.36 32.16
C ASP A 42 -2.47 6.31 32.47
N GLY A 43 -3.70 6.50 31.96
CA GLY A 43 -4.83 5.59 32.19
C GLY A 43 -4.59 4.17 31.68
N HIS A 44 -3.95 4.04 30.51
CA HIS A 44 -3.56 2.74 29.94
C HIS A 44 -2.16 2.29 30.37
N LYS A 45 -1.45 3.06 31.19
CA LYS A 45 -0.08 2.78 31.63
C LYS A 45 0.87 2.56 30.44
N ILE A 46 0.69 3.33 29.37
CA ILE A 46 1.57 3.29 28.20
C ILE A 46 2.94 3.80 28.63
N SER A 47 3.99 3.00 28.43
CA SER A 47 5.36 3.41 28.75
C SER A 47 5.74 4.65 27.95
N ALA A 48 6.28 5.68 28.60
CA ALA A 48 6.70 6.91 27.93
C ALA A 48 7.70 6.63 26.78
N ALA A 49 8.58 5.64 26.95
CA ALA A 49 9.56 5.24 25.93
C ALA A 49 8.93 4.52 24.72
N SER A 50 7.68 4.04 24.84
CA SER A 50 6.97 3.31 23.78
C SER A 50 6.23 4.21 22.80
N PHE A 51 6.14 5.52 23.09
CA PHE A 51 5.38 6.48 22.30
C PHE A 51 6.31 7.54 21.70
N SER A 52 6.31 7.65 20.38
CA SER A 52 7.04 8.69 19.64
C SER A 52 6.05 9.56 18.87
N ALA A 53 6.22 10.88 18.95
CA ALA A 53 5.37 11.82 18.24
C ALA A 53 6.14 13.05 17.76
N VAL A 54 5.74 13.54 16.59
CA VAL A 54 6.16 14.85 16.06
C VAL A 54 4.94 15.56 15.53
N VAL A 55 4.74 16.82 15.92
CA VAL A 55 3.75 17.73 15.32
C VAL A 55 4.48 18.98 14.85
N GLN A 56 4.37 19.28 13.56
CA GLN A 56 5.04 20.45 12.97
C GLN A 56 4.10 21.14 12.01
N ARG A 57 3.91 22.45 12.22
CA ARG A 57 3.17 23.30 11.28
C ARG A 57 3.95 23.36 9.96
N ILE A 58 3.25 23.20 8.84
CA ILE A 58 3.86 23.34 7.52
C ILE A 58 4.36 24.79 7.35
N GLY A 59 5.59 24.94 6.86
CA GLY A 59 6.26 26.23 6.74
C GLY A 59 6.93 26.76 8.02
N ALA A 60 6.85 26.06 9.14
CA ALA A 60 7.63 26.37 10.35
C ALA A 60 8.98 25.65 10.34
N ASP A 61 10.02 26.33 10.84
CA ASP A 61 11.39 25.78 10.89
C ASP A 61 11.57 24.68 11.94
N GLN A 62 10.72 24.65 12.96
CA GLN A 62 10.81 23.71 14.08
C GLN A 62 9.44 23.08 14.41
N PRO A 63 9.44 21.86 14.96
CA PRO A 63 8.21 21.22 15.42
C PRO A 63 7.60 21.97 16.62
N LEU A 64 6.27 21.94 16.72
CA LEU A 64 5.54 22.38 17.90
C LEU A 64 5.67 21.36 19.04
N LEU A 65 5.68 20.06 18.71
CA LEU A 65 5.78 18.95 19.66
C LEU A 65 6.80 17.93 19.17
N ALA A 66 7.67 17.47 20.05
CA ALA A 66 8.59 16.36 19.79
C ALA A 66 8.71 15.44 21.01
N ILE A 67 8.24 14.21 20.88
CA ILE A 67 8.31 13.16 21.91
C ILE A 67 9.09 11.98 21.33
N ASN A 68 10.22 11.64 21.95
CA ASN A 68 11.12 10.57 21.50
C ASN A 68 11.35 10.59 19.96
N PRO A 69 11.64 11.76 19.36
CA PRO A 69 11.51 11.94 17.92
C PRO A 69 12.47 11.07 17.11
N ASP A 70 13.65 10.79 17.67
CA ASP A 70 14.74 10.04 17.01
C ASP A 70 14.81 8.57 17.44
N THR A 71 13.86 8.10 18.26
CA THR A 71 13.76 6.68 18.60
C THR A 71 13.41 5.88 17.36
N LEU A 72 14.16 4.81 17.07
CA LEU A 72 13.90 3.92 15.95
C LEU A 72 12.71 3.02 16.26
N CYS A 73 11.59 3.30 15.61
CA CYS A 73 10.34 2.58 15.82
C CYS A 73 10.05 1.63 14.65
N ASN A 74 9.32 0.54 14.92
CA ASN A 74 8.62 -0.19 13.86
C ASN A 74 7.42 0.64 13.42
N PRO A 75 7.36 1.11 12.15
CA PRO A 75 6.29 1.98 11.68
C PRO A 75 5.03 1.22 11.22
N ALA A 76 5.06 -0.11 11.20
CA ALA A 76 4.06 -0.92 10.48
C ALA A 76 3.80 -0.35 9.07
N SER A 77 2.55 -0.33 8.62
CA SER A 77 2.18 0.14 7.28
C SER A 77 2.41 1.63 7.00
N THR A 78 2.89 2.44 7.96
CA THR A 78 3.29 3.83 7.66
C THR A 78 4.63 3.89 6.90
N MET A 79 5.41 2.79 6.85
CA MET A 79 6.54 2.64 5.93
C MET A 79 6.15 2.81 4.45
N LYS A 80 4.88 2.55 4.10
CA LYS A 80 4.39 2.75 2.73
C LYS A 80 4.47 4.21 2.28
N LEU A 81 4.44 5.18 3.21
CA LEU A 81 4.63 6.59 2.88
C LEU A 81 6.00 6.83 2.23
N LEU A 82 7.06 6.23 2.79
CA LEU A 82 8.40 6.28 2.20
C LEU A 82 8.40 5.64 0.82
N THR A 83 7.83 4.44 0.71
CA THR A 83 7.82 3.69 -0.56
C THR A 83 7.05 4.40 -1.66
N THR A 84 5.88 4.98 -1.36
CA THR A 84 5.08 5.70 -2.36
C THR A 84 5.68 7.07 -2.68
N PHE A 85 6.33 7.72 -1.71
CA PHE A 85 7.09 8.95 -1.96
C PHE A 85 8.22 8.68 -2.94
N VAL A 86 9.12 7.74 -2.64
CA VAL A 86 10.28 7.45 -3.53
C VAL A 86 9.84 6.96 -4.91
N ALA A 87 8.74 6.20 -5.00
CA ALA A 87 8.22 5.76 -6.29
C ALA A 87 7.68 6.94 -7.13
N LEU A 88 6.88 7.81 -6.51
CA LEU A 88 6.32 8.99 -7.18
C LEU A 88 7.42 9.94 -7.66
N GLU A 89 8.42 10.14 -6.81
CA GLU A 89 9.59 10.97 -7.03
C GLU A 89 10.56 10.43 -8.10
N ALA A 90 10.63 9.12 -8.29
CA ALA A 90 11.52 8.49 -9.27
C ALA A 90 10.86 8.33 -10.64
N LEU A 91 9.57 7.97 -10.66
CA LEU A 91 8.88 7.51 -11.87
C LEU A 91 7.87 8.55 -12.40
N GLY A 92 7.41 9.46 -11.54
CA GLY A 92 6.36 10.43 -11.85
C GLY A 92 4.95 9.81 -11.87
N PRO A 93 3.90 10.64 -11.69
CA PRO A 93 2.52 10.16 -11.48
C PRO A 93 1.92 9.42 -12.69
N ASN A 94 2.47 9.64 -13.88
CA ASN A 94 2.00 9.07 -15.15
C ASN A 94 2.69 7.76 -15.54
N PHE A 95 3.66 7.27 -14.75
CA PHE A 95 4.30 5.98 -14.99
C PHE A 95 3.25 4.87 -15.11
N ARG A 96 3.47 3.94 -16.04
CA ARG A 96 2.61 2.79 -16.28
C ARG A 96 3.45 1.55 -16.52
N TRP A 97 3.08 0.46 -15.88
CA TRP A 97 3.64 -0.85 -16.11
C TRP A 97 3.08 -1.45 -17.40
N LEU A 98 3.86 -2.34 -18.01
CA LEU A 98 3.46 -3.10 -19.18
C LEU A 98 3.05 -4.52 -18.78
N THR A 99 2.15 -5.09 -19.58
CA THR A 99 1.89 -6.53 -19.64
C THR A 99 1.73 -6.88 -21.10
N GLU A 100 2.52 -7.84 -21.56
CA GLU A 100 2.68 -8.15 -22.98
C GLU A 100 2.27 -9.60 -23.24
N ALA A 101 1.62 -9.84 -24.38
CA ALA A 101 1.31 -11.18 -24.86
C ALA A 101 1.98 -11.43 -26.20
N TYR A 102 2.47 -12.65 -26.40
CA TYR A 102 3.21 -13.05 -27.61
C TYR A 102 2.69 -14.38 -28.13
N LEU A 103 2.73 -14.54 -29.45
CA LEU A 103 2.34 -15.77 -30.13
C LEU A 103 3.59 -16.60 -30.44
N GLY A 104 3.80 -17.70 -29.72
CA GLY A 104 4.86 -18.66 -30.02
C GLY A 104 4.36 -19.75 -30.95
N GLY A 105 3.96 -19.35 -32.16
CA GLY A 105 3.30 -20.22 -33.12
C GLY A 105 2.64 -19.43 -34.24
N THR A 106 1.84 -20.11 -35.06
CA THR A 106 1.13 -19.46 -36.16
C THR A 106 -0.35 -19.29 -35.83
N LEU A 107 -0.87 -18.06 -35.99
CA LEU A 107 -2.30 -17.78 -35.84
C LEU A 107 -3.01 -17.96 -37.19
N LEU A 108 -3.86 -18.98 -37.31
CA LEU A 108 -4.63 -19.32 -38.52
C LEU A 108 -6.12 -19.42 -38.19
N ASN A 109 -6.95 -18.64 -38.89
CA ASN A 109 -8.41 -18.67 -38.77
C ASN A 109 -8.94 -18.57 -37.33
N GLY A 110 -8.25 -17.85 -36.45
CA GLY A 110 -8.64 -17.71 -35.05
C GLY A 110 -7.93 -18.64 -34.08
N THR A 111 -7.21 -19.65 -34.56
CA THR A 111 -6.53 -20.64 -33.71
C THR A 111 -5.02 -20.44 -33.77
N LEU A 112 -4.39 -20.31 -32.60
CA LEU A 112 -2.94 -20.33 -32.47
C LEU A 112 -2.45 -21.78 -32.43
N ASP A 113 -1.75 -22.22 -33.46
CA ASP A 113 -0.97 -23.46 -33.44
C ASP A 113 0.38 -23.20 -32.76
N GLY A 114 0.38 -23.30 -31.44
CA GLY A 114 1.51 -22.99 -30.58
C GLY A 114 1.08 -22.38 -29.24
N ASP A 115 2.06 -21.80 -28.55
CA ASP A 115 1.89 -21.33 -27.16
C ASP A 115 1.58 -19.84 -27.11
N LEU A 116 0.72 -19.45 -26.15
CA LEU A 116 0.52 -18.04 -25.80
C LEU A 116 1.45 -17.68 -24.64
N TYR A 117 2.37 -16.75 -24.86
CA TYR A 117 3.22 -16.21 -23.80
C TYR A 117 2.58 -14.96 -23.21
N ILE A 118 2.62 -14.80 -21.89
CA ILE A 118 2.30 -13.57 -21.18
C ILE A 118 3.49 -13.17 -20.32
N LYS A 119 4.01 -11.97 -20.55
CA LYS A 119 5.08 -11.38 -19.76
C LYS A 119 4.57 -10.27 -18.87
N GLY A 120 4.81 -10.41 -17.57
CA GLY A 120 4.54 -9.39 -16.59
C GLY A 120 5.78 -8.53 -16.32
N TYR A 121 5.59 -7.21 -16.24
CA TYR A 121 6.63 -6.27 -15.81
C TYR A 121 6.34 -5.69 -14.43
N GLY A 122 5.57 -6.40 -13.61
CA GLY A 122 5.27 -6.02 -12.23
C GLY A 122 4.12 -5.02 -12.08
N ASP A 123 3.09 -5.05 -12.94
CA ASP A 123 1.88 -4.25 -12.76
C ASP A 123 1.23 -4.57 -11.39
N PRO A 124 1.25 -3.64 -10.43
CA PRO A 124 0.73 -3.90 -9.08
C PRO A 124 -0.80 -3.88 -9.02
N TYR A 125 -1.50 -3.58 -10.11
CA TYR A 125 -2.96 -3.39 -10.13
C TYR A 125 -3.65 -4.18 -11.27
N MET A 126 -3.10 -5.33 -11.64
CA MET A 126 -3.73 -6.29 -12.57
C MET A 126 -4.92 -7.02 -11.93
N VAL A 127 -5.97 -6.27 -11.57
CA VAL A 127 -7.24 -6.83 -11.04
C VAL A 127 -8.08 -7.48 -12.14
N VAL A 128 -9.07 -8.29 -11.78
CA VAL A 128 -9.94 -9.00 -12.76
C VAL A 128 -10.60 -8.05 -13.74
N GLU A 129 -11.01 -6.87 -13.29
CA GLU A 129 -11.65 -5.82 -14.11
C GLU A 129 -10.70 -5.25 -15.18
N ARG A 130 -9.39 -5.44 -15.04
CA ARG A 130 -8.37 -5.09 -16.04
C ARG A 130 -7.86 -6.30 -16.81
N PHE A 131 -7.85 -7.47 -16.17
CA PHE A 131 -7.46 -8.71 -16.82
C PHE A 131 -8.51 -9.16 -17.85
N TRP A 132 -9.81 -9.03 -17.57
CA TRP A 132 -10.86 -9.36 -18.53
C TRP A 132 -10.78 -8.56 -19.84
N PRO A 133 -10.61 -7.21 -19.83
CA PRO A 133 -10.37 -6.46 -21.06
C PRO A 133 -9.10 -6.88 -21.81
N PHE A 134 -8.01 -7.20 -21.11
CA PHE A 134 -6.77 -7.70 -21.73
C PHE A 134 -7.02 -8.97 -22.55
N LEU A 135 -7.71 -9.95 -21.96
CA LEU A 135 -8.09 -11.18 -22.65
C LEU A 135 -9.06 -10.91 -23.81
N ARG A 136 -10.07 -10.07 -23.58
CA ARG A 136 -11.05 -9.71 -24.61
C ARG A 136 -10.40 -9.02 -25.80
N GLN A 137 -9.43 -8.14 -25.58
CA GLN A 137 -8.74 -7.41 -26.66
C GLN A 137 -7.91 -8.35 -27.53
N MET A 138 -7.22 -9.34 -26.94
CA MET A 138 -6.54 -10.38 -27.71
C MET A 138 -7.51 -11.16 -28.61
N ARG A 139 -8.70 -11.52 -28.11
CA ARG A 139 -9.76 -12.14 -28.93
C ARG A 139 -10.22 -11.23 -30.06
N GLN A 140 -10.42 -9.94 -29.79
CA GLN A 140 -10.80 -8.96 -30.82
C GLN A 140 -9.72 -8.77 -31.89
N GLN A 141 -8.45 -9.05 -31.57
CA GLN A 141 -7.33 -9.08 -32.51
C GLN A 141 -7.22 -10.39 -33.29
N GLY A 142 -8.13 -11.35 -33.06
CA GLY A 142 -8.25 -12.58 -33.82
C GLY A 142 -7.71 -13.82 -33.12
N LEU A 143 -7.30 -13.77 -31.84
CA LEU A 143 -6.90 -14.95 -31.08
C LEU A 143 -8.13 -15.57 -30.37
N ASN A 144 -8.78 -16.56 -30.99
CA ASN A 144 -9.95 -17.23 -30.43
C ASN A 144 -9.58 -18.51 -29.67
N ASP A 145 -8.70 -19.35 -30.20
CA ASP A 145 -8.33 -20.62 -29.61
C ASP A 145 -6.80 -20.73 -29.49
N ILE A 146 -6.32 -21.37 -28.43
CA ILE A 146 -4.90 -21.59 -28.19
C ILE A 146 -4.66 -23.10 -28.18
N GLY A 147 -3.93 -23.60 -29.18
CA GLY A 147 -3.63 -25.02 -29.33
C GLY A 147 -2.59 -25.53 -28.32
N GLY A 148 -1.64 -24.69 -27.93
CA GLY A 148 -0.56 -25.01 -26.99
C GLY A 148 -0.83 -24.58 -25.56
N ASP A 149 0.26 -24.35 -24.83
CA ASP A 149 0.27 -23.94 -23.43
C ASP A 149 0.07 -22.44 -23.25
N LEU A 150 -0.34 -22.05 -22.03
CA LEU A 150 -0.14 -20.70 -21.51
C LEU A 150 1.22 -20.62 -20.83
N VAL A 151 2.12 -19.81 -21.37
CA VAL A 151 3.48 -19.63 -20.85
C VAL A 151 3.58 -18.29 -20.12
N ILE A 152 3.96 -18.31 -18.86
CA ILE A 152 4.12 -17.10 -18.03
C ILE A 152 5.60 -16.76 -17.93
N ASP A 153 5.96 -15.57 -18.38
CA ASP A 153 7.29 -14.98 -18.18
C ASP A 153 7.26 -14.01 -16.99
N ASN A 154 7.93 -14.43 -15.92
CA ASN A 154 8.09 -13.68 -14.68
C ASN A 154 9.51 -13.16 -14.43
N SER A 155 10.39 -13.25 -15.44
CA SER A 155 11.82 -12.92 -15.33
C SER A 155 12.10 -11.48 -14.93
N TYR A 156 11.12 -10.56 -15.01
CA TYR A 156 11.32 -9.17 -14.60
C TYR A 156 11.60 -9.04 -13.10
N PHE A 157 11.12 -9.96 -12.25
CA PHE A 157 11.42 -10.02 -10.82
C PHE A 157 12.23 -11.27 -10.47
N ASP A 158 13.30 -11.10 -9.69
CA ASP A 158 14.09 -12.18 -9.12
C ASP A 158 14.00 -12.10 -7.58
N LEU A 159 13.15 -12.97 -7.03
CA LEU A 159 12.86 -13.03 -5.60
C LEU A 159 13.20 -14.41 -5.08
N PRO A 160 13.88 -14.51 -3.92
CA PRO A 160 14.07 -15.79 -3.27
C PRO A 160 12.70 -16.38 -2.88
N PRO A 161 12.59 -17.70 -2.66
CA PRO A 161 11.40 -18.29 -2.06
C PRO A 161 11.06 -17.60 -0.75
N ILE A 162 9.79 -17.19 -0.58
CA ILE A 162 9.32 -16.50 0.62
C ILE A 162 8.19 -17.30 1.25
N ASP A 163 8.39 -17.69 2.51
CA ASP A 163 7.32 -18.26 3.32
C ASP A 163 6.31 -17.16 3.70
N ARG A 164 5.08 -17.29 3.19
CA ARG A 164 3.98 -16.34 3.45
C ARG A 164 3.57 -16.33 4.92
N GLY A 165 3.79 -17.42 5.64
CA GLY A 165 3.41 -17.60 7.04
C GLY A 165 4.48 -17.18 8.05
N GLU A 166 5.73 -16.96 7.63
CA GLU A 166 6.87 -16.73 8.54
C GLU A 166 6.60 -15.60 9.55
N PHE A 167 5.90 -14.54 9.11
CA PHE A 167 5.65 -13.35 9.93
C PHE A 167 4.64 -13.56 11.07
N ASP A 168 3.56 -14.31 10.83
CA ASP A 168 2.41 -14.40 11.76
C ASP A 168 1.64 -15.74 11.74
N GLY A 169 2.15 -16.74 11.06
CA GLY A 169 1.51 -18.05 10.86
C GLY A 169 0.28 -18.03 9.94
N GLN A 170 -0.04 -16.91 9.28
CA GLN A 170 -1.26 -16.76 8.48
C GLN A 170 -0.99 -16.74 6.97
N ALA A 171 -0.32 -17.77 6.45
CA ALA A 171 0.11 -17.85 5.04
C ALA A 171 -0.98 -17.57 3.99
N LEU A 172 -2.25 -17.92 4.29
CA LEU A 172 -3.37 -17.77 3.34
C LEU A 172 -4.00 -16.37 3.35
N ARG A 173 -3.53 -15.44 4.19
CA ARG A 173 -4.07 -14.08 4.23
C ARG A 173 -3.59 -13.27 3.04
N THR A 174 -4.50 -12.51 2.45
CA THR A 174 -4.19 -11.66 1.28
C THR A 174 -3.13 -10.60 1.56
N TYR A 175 -2.95 -10.20 2.82
CA TYR A 175 -1.89 -9.26 3.20
C TYR A 175 -0.49 -9.90 3.22
N ASN A 176 -0.38 -11.24 3.21
CA ASN A 176 0.86 -12.01 3.16
C ASN A 176 1.25 -12.44 1.73
N VAL A 177 0.50 -11.98 0.70
CA VAL A 177 0.83 -12.25 -0.70
C VAL A 177 2.22 -11.70 -1.03
N VAL A 178 2.98 -12.52 -1.78
CA VAL A 178 4.34 -12.22 -2.23
C VAL A 178 4.27 -11.61 -3.65
N PRO A 179 5.13 -10.63 -3.97
CA PRO A 179 5.20 -10.06 -5.30
C PRO A 179 5.57 -11.08 -6.36
N ASP A 180 5.09 -10.83 -7.57
CA ASP A 180 5.37 -11.63 -8.75
C ASP A 180 5.22 -10.71 -9.97
N ALA A 181 6.05 -10.88 -10.99
CA ALA A 181 6.05 -9.95 -12.11
C ALA A 181 4.73 -9.98 -12.91
N PHE A 182 4.01 -11.11 -12.89
CA PHE A 182 2.66 -11.25 -13.43
C PHE A 182 1.66 -11.64 -12.32
N LEU A 183 1.32 -10.67 -11.46
CA LEU A 183 0.40 -10.88 -10.34
C LEU A 183 -1.06 -10.51 -10.69
N VAL A 184 -1.88 -11.50 -11.03
CA VAL A 184 -3.32 -11.29 -11.27
C VAL A 184 -4.10 -11.23 -9.95
N ASN A 185 -4.97 -10.23 -9.82
CA ASN A 185 -5.94 -10.01 -8.73
C ASN A 185 -5.39 -10.14 -7.31
N PHE A 186 -4.11 -9.83 -7.11
CA PHE A 186 -3.42 -10.05 -5.83
C PHE A 186 -3.49 -11.51 -5.33
N GLN A 187 -3.74 -12.50 -6.20
CA GLN A 187 -4.14 -13.88 -5.85
C GLN A 187 -5.36 -13.98 -4.93
N ALA A 188 -6.10 -12.90 -4.75
CA ALA A 188 -7.19 -12.83 -3.80
C ALA A 188 -8.43 -13.48 -4.40
N ILE A 189 -8.97 -14.45 -3.67
CA ILE A 189 -10.29 -15.03 -3.90
C ILE A 189 -11.20 -14.57 -2.77
N SER A 190 -12.32 -13.96 -3.13
CA SER A 190 -13.39 -13.64 -2.19
C SER A 190 -14.34 -14.83 -2.10
N PHE A 191 -14.38 -15.49 -0.93
CA PHE A 191 -15.35 -16.53 -0.63
C PHE A 191 -16.56 -15.90 0.06
N ILE A 192 -17.73 -16.10 -0.52
CA ILE A 192 -19.03 -15.61 -0.05
C ILE A 192 -19.79 -16.82 0.49
N PHE A 193 -20.15 -16.78 1.77
CA PHE A 193 -20.88 -17.83 2.47
C PHE A 193 -22.31 -17.35 2.69
N ASN A 194 -23.25 -18.09 2.10
CA ASN A 194 -24.69 -17.80 2.16
C ASN A 194 -25.40 -18.94 2.91
N PRO A 195 -25.71 -18.76 4.21
CA PRO A 195 -26.55 -19.67 4.96
C PRO A 195 -27.96 -19.72 4.35
N ASP A 196 -28.45 -20.92 4.06
CA ASP A 196 -29.80 -21.16 3.55
C ASP A 196 -30.58 -22.06 4.52
N PRO A 197 -31.45 -21.48 5.37
CA PRO A 197 -32.28 -22.23 6.31
C PRO A 197 -33.32 -23.13 5.63
N ILE A 198 -33.73 -22.85 4.39
CA ILE A 198 -34.75 -23.63 3.67
C ILE A 198 -34.15 -24.96 3.22
N THR A 199 -32.96 -24.92 2.62
CA THR A 199 -32.25 -26.13 2.16
C THR A 199 -31.39 -26.78 3.25
N ASN A 200 -31.27 -26.14 4.42
CA ASN A 200 -30.40 -26.52 5.53
C ASN A 200 -28.94 -26.69 5.09
N ARG A 201 -28.47 -25.80 4.24
CA ARG A 201 -27.11 -25.79 3.66
C ARG A 201 -26.49 -24.41 3.74
N VAL A 202 -25.21 -24.33 3.43
CA VAL A 202 -24.48 -23.07 3.26
C VAL A 202 -23.94 -23.10 1.85
N GLN A 203 -24.34 -22.18 0.99
CA GLN A 203 -23.72 -22.04 -0.33
C GLN A 203 -22.39 -21.31 -0.18
N ILE A 204 -21.38 -21.74 -0.93
CA ILE A 204 -20.08 -21.05 -1.05
C ILE A 204 -19.93 -20.61 -2.49
N ILE A 205 -19.71 -19.32 -2.69
CA ILE A 205 -19.37 -18.72 -3.98
C ILE A 205 -17.95 -18.20 -3.87
N ALA A 206 -17.13 -18.42 -4.90
CA ALA A 206 -15.79 -17.87 -5.00
C ALA A 206 -15.74 -16.86 -6.16
N ASP A 207 -15.10 -15.72 -5.92
CA ASP A 207 -14.97 -14.65 -6.89
C ASP A 207 -13.56 -14.01 -6.85
N PRO A 208 -12.77 -14.10 -7.93
CA PRO A 208 -12.98 -15.00 -9.07
C PRO A 208 -12.86 -16.47 -8.66
N LEU A 209 -13.44 -17.39 -9.44
CA LEU A 209 -13.22 -18.84 -9.32
C LEU A 209 -12.20 -19.30 -10.37
N PRO A 210 -10.95 -19.62 -9.99
CA PRO A 210 -9.98 -20.21 -10.92
C PRO A 210 -10.43 -21.61 -11.36
N ALA A 211 -10.28 -21.94 -12.65
CA ALA A 211 -10.69 -23.23 -13.22
C ALA A 211 -9.94 -24.44 -12.63
N ASN A 212 -8.79 -24.19 -12.00
CA ASN A 212 -7.94 -25.18 -11.35
C ASN A 212 -8.08 -25.21 -9.81
N LEU A 213 -9.20 -24.71 -9.26
CA LEU A 213 -9.47 -24.72 -7.82
C LEU A 213 -10.75 -25.50 -7.49
N ASP A 214 -10.60 -26.59 -6.74
CA ASP A 214 -11.70 -27.36 -6.16
C ASP A 214 -12.11 -26.81 -4.78
N ILE A 215 -13.40 -26.52 -4.61
CA ILE A 215 -13.97 -26.01 -3.35
C ILE A 215 -14.83 -27.09 -2.71
N ARG A 216 -14.31 -27.65 -1.61
CA ARG A 216 -15.01 -28.68 -0.82
C ARG A 216 -15.77 -28.04 0.33
N ASN A 217 -17.09 -28.06 0.22
CA ASN A 217 -17.98 -27.54 1.26
C ASN A 217 -18.38 -28.65 2.26
N ARG A 218 -17.88 -28.56 3.48
CA ARG A 218 -18.23 -29.41 4.64
C ARG A 218 -18.82 -28.60 5.79
N ILE A 219 -19.31 -27.40 5.53
CA ILE A 219 -19.90 -26.53 6.57
C ILE A 219 -21.28 -27.08 6.94
N LYS A 220 -21.57 -27.11 8.25
CA LYS A 220 -22.90 -27.44 8.77
C LYS A 220 -23.65 -26.16 9.16
N LEU A 221 -24.94 -26.13 8.87
CA LEU A 221 -25.82 -25.09 9.38
C LEU A 221 -26.23 -25.41 10.82
N ASP A 222 -26.30 -24.40 11.67
CA ASP A 222 -26.76 -24.50 13.05
C ASP A 222 -27.93 -23.54 13.31
N ASN A 223 -28.82 -23.89 14.23
CA ASN A 223 -29.92 -23.01 14.64
C ASN A 223 -29.40 -21.97 15.63
N GLY A 224 -28.92 -20.83 15.10
CA GLY A 224 -28.16 -19.89 15.92
C GLY A 224 -27.96 -18.52 15.29
N ARG A 225 -27.36 -17.63 16.08
CA ARG A 225 -26.79 -16.36 15.59
C ARG A 225 -25.35 -16.60 15.14
N CYS A 226 -24.73 -15.62 14.50
CA CYS A 226 -23.29 -15.66 14.26
C CYS A 226 -22.51 -15.64 15.56
N GLY A 227 -21.41 -16.38 15.59
CA GLY A 227 -20.51 -16.41 16.73
C GLY A 227 -19.19 -17.08 16.38
N GLY A 228 -18.20 -16.88 17.24
CA GLY A 228 -16.87 -17.46 17.07
C GLY A 228 -16.02 -16.72 16.04
N TYR A 229 -14.75 -17.12 16.00
CA TYR A 229 -13.81 -16.62 15.01
C TYR A 229 -14.26 -17.00 13.60
N GLN A 230 -14.24 -16.04 12.67
CA GLN A 230 -14.71 -16.22 11.29
C GLN A 230 -16.13 -16.83 11.18
N ASN A 231 -17.01 -16.48 12.13
CA ASN A 231 -18.37 -17.02 12.21
C ASN A 231 -18.44 -18.57 12.28
N GLY A 232 -17.41 -19.20 12.83
CA GLY A 232 -17.33 -20.66 13.01
C GLY A 232 -16.86 -21.42 11.76
N ILE A 233 -16.45 -20.70 10.70
CA ILE A 233 -15.86 -21.29 9.49
C ILE A 233 -14.39 -21.62 9.75
N VAL A 234 -14.03 -22.86 9.46
CA VAL A 234 -12.66 -23.37 9.50
C VAL A 234 -12.17 -23.58 8.08
N VAL A 235 -11.01 -23.01 7.78
CA VAL A 235 -10.35 -23.12 6.48
C VAL A 235 -9.27 -24.19 6.56
N ASN A 236 -9.49 -25.34 5.91
CA ASN A 236 -8.52 -26.41 5.83
C ASN A 236 -7.95 -26.47 4.40
N ALA A 237 -6.67 -26.15 4.27
CA ALA A 237 -5.88 -26.32 3.05
C ALA A 237 -5.31 -27.75 3.05
N VAL A 238 -5.62 -28.55 2.01
CA VAL A 238 -5.36 -30.00 2.02
C VAL A 238 -3.91 -30.34 1.62
N ASP A 239 -3.27 -29.48 0.82
CA ASP A 239 -1.90 -29.69 0.37
C ASP A 239 -1.12 -28.37 0.48
N GLN A 240 -0.09 -28.33 1.32
CA GLN A 240 0.70 -27.11 1.54
C GLN A 240 1.65 -26.79 0.37
N VAL A 241 1.83 -27.71 -0.59
CA VAL A 241 2.82 -27.57 -1.67
C VAL A 241 2.16 -27.15 -3.00
N ALA A 242 0.93 -27.60 -3.28
CA ALA A 242 0.13 -27.15 -4.42
C ALA A 242 -1.37 -27.14 -4.08
N LEU A 243 -1.91 -25.99 -3.66
CA LEU A 243 -3.32 -25.86 -3.25
C LEU A 243 -4.29 -25.88 -4.44
N ASP A 244 -4.48 -27.02 -5.10
CA ASP A 244 -5.55 -27.20 -6.09
C ASP A 244 -6.95 -27.33 -5.46
N SER A 245 -7.01 -27.46 -4.13
CA SER A 245 -8.25 -27.69 -3.40
C SER A 245 -8.27 -27.03 -2.03
N ILE A 246 -9.46 -26.56 -1.65
CA ILE A 246 -9.74 -25.94 -0.34
C ILE A 246 -10.97 -26.57 0.29
N THR A 247 -10.88 -26.93 1.58
CA THR A 247 -12.01 -27.43 2.34
C THR A 247 -12.47 -26.41 3.36
N PHE A 248 -13.71 -25.96 3.25
CA PHE A 248 -14.37 -25.20 4.31
C PHE A 248 -15.20 -26.13 5.19
N SER A 249 -15.03 -26.01 6.51
CA SER A 249 -15.75 -26.83 7.49
C SER A 249 -16.19 -25.98 8.69
N GLY A 250 -16.77 -26.62 9.70
CA GLY A 250 -17.25 -25.95 10.91
C GLY A 250 -18.77 -25.78 10.91
N ARG A 251 -19.25 -24.81 11.68
CA ARG A 251 -20.68 -24.54 11.90
C ARG A 251 -20.97 -23.05 11.76
N ILE A 252 -21.99 -22.70 11.00
CA ILE A 252 -22.48 -21.31 10.90
C ILE A 252 -23.95 -21.25 11.32
N GLY A 253 -24.33 -20.18 12.04
CA GLY A 253 -25.72 -19.97 12.46
C GLY A 253 -26.64 -19.61 11.30
N SER A 254 -27.85 -20.16 11.27
CA SER A 254 -28.88 -19.91 10.25
C SER A 254 -29.38 -18.47 10.18
N ARG A 255 -29.16 -17.68 11.23
CA ARG A 255 -29.45 -16.24 11.26
C ARG A 255 -28.25 -15.38 10.87
N CYS A 256 -27.18 -15.97 10.37
CA CYS A 256 -26.06 -15.19 9.86
C CYS A 256 -26.43 -14.51 8.54
N PRO A 257 -26.11 -13.22 8.37
CA PRO A 257 -26.10 -12.62 7.05
C PRO A 257 -25.00 -13.25 6.19
N GLU A 258 -24.99 -12.88 4.91
CA GLU A 258 -23.86 -13.14 4.02
C GLU A 258 -22.54 -12.81 4.73
N TYR A 259 -21.61 -13.76 4.71
CA TYR A 259 -20.27 -13.57 5.23
C TYR A 259 -19.23 -13.66 4.11
N ARG A 260 -18.25 -12.75 4.11
CA ARG A 260 -17.18 -12.73 3.11
C ARG A 260 -15.82 -12.94 3.75
N LEU A 261 -14.99 -13.73 3.08
CA LEU A 261 -13.65 -14.06 3.51
C LEU A 261 -12.70 -14.11 2.32
N SER A 262 -11.68 -13.26 2.32
CA SER A 262 -10.65 -13.30 1.28
C SER A 262 -9.48 -14.19 1.66
N ARG A 263 -8.98 -14.98 0.70
CA ARG A 263 -7.77 -15.81 0.84
C ARG A 263 -6.90 -15.76 -0.41
N ALA A 264 -5.60 -15.98 -0.21
CA ALA A 264 -4.64 -16.24 -1.27
C ALA A 264 -4.12 -17.68 -1.11
N LEU A 265 -4.52 -18.56 -2.03
CA LEU A 265 -4.30 -20.00 -1.93
C LEU A 265 -3.21 -20.46 -2.89
N LEU A 266 -3.36 -20.09 -4.15
CA LEU A 266 -2.49 -20.48 -5.24
C LEU A 266 -1.20 -19.62 -5.26
N SER A 267 -0.16 -20.17 -5.89
CA SER A 267 0.99 -19.37 -6.34
C SER A 267 0.53 -18.34 -7.39
N ALA A 268 1.33 -17.31 -7.67
CA ALA A 268 0.94 -16.29 -8.65
C ALA A 268 0.70 -16.88 -10.05
N PRO A 269 1.63 -17.69 -10.60
CA PRO A 269 1.44 -18.31 -11.90
C PRO A 269 0.20 -19.22 -11.94
N THR A 270 0.04 -20.08 -10.93
CA THR A 270 -1.08 -21.03 -10.86
C THR A 270 -2.43 -20.32 -10.73
N PHE A 271 -2.48 -19.21 -9.98
CA PHE A 271 -3.67 -18.36 -9.88
C PHE A 271 -3.99 -17.69 -11.23
N ALA A 272 -2.98 -17.09 -11.86
CA ALA A 272 -3.13 -16.40 -13.14
C ALA A 272 -3.61 -17.36 -14.24
N TYR A 273 -3.05 -18.56 -14.32
CA TYR A 273 -3.51 -19.62 -15.23
C TYR A 273 -4.98 -20.01 -14.98
N GLY A 274 -5.35 -20.25 -13.73
CA GLY A 274 -6.71 -20.65 -13.40
C GLY A 274 -7.75 -19.59 -13.75
N VAL A 275 -7.47 -18.32 -13.43
CA VAL A 275 -8.36 -17.20 -13.79
C VAL A 275 -8.35 -16.94 -15.29
N PHE A 276 -7.19 -17.06 -15.96
CA PHE A 276 -7.09 -16.98 -17.42
C PHE A 276 -8.04 -17.98 -18.05
N ARG A 277 -7.93 -19.26 -17.66
CA ARG A 277 -8.72 -20.35 -18.22
C ARG A 277 -10.21 -20.12 -18.01
N SER A 278 -10.64 -19.77 -16.79
CA SER A 278 -12.05 -19.45 -16.51
C SER A 278 -12.58 -18.35 -17.44
N LEU A 279 -11.90 -17.20 -17.49
CA LEU A 279 -12.35 -16.04 -18.27
C LEU A 279 -12.22 -16.23 -19.78
N TRP A 280 -11.28 -17.06 -20.23
CA TRP A 280 -11.09 -17.41 -21.63
C TRP A 280 -12.22 -18.32 -22.11
N GLU A 281 -12.51 -19.39 -21.37
CA GLU A 281 -13.58 -20.34 -21.66
C GLU A 281 -14.98 -19.70 -21.56
N GLU A 282 -15.23 -18.86 -20.55
CA GLU A 282 -16.45 -18.03 -20.45
C GLU A 282 -16.61 -17.09 -21.65
N GLY A 283 -15.50 -16.69 -22.28
CA GLY A 283 -15.46 -15.88 -23.49
C GLY A 283 -15.80 -16.64 -24.78
N GLY A 284 -16.05 -17.95 -24.70
CA GLY A 284 -16.33 -18.83 -25.84
C GLY A 284 -15.08 -19.37 -26.55
N SER A 285 -13.93 -19.27 -25.90
CA SER A 285 -12.61 -19.60 -26.44
C SER A 285 -11.98 -20.80 -25.74
N SER A 286 -11.11 -21.56 -26.41
CA SER A 286 -10.46 -22.74 -25.81
C SER A 286 -8.95 -22.57 -25.59
N LEU A 287 -8.44 -23.30 -24.60
CA LEU A 287 -7.00 -23.50 -24.33
C LEU A 287 -6.72 -25.01 -24.28
N GLY A 288 -5.92 -25.51 -25.22
CA GLY A 288 -5.62 -26.93 -25.37
C GLY A 288 -4.58 -27.46 -24.39
N GLY A 289 -3.61 -26.62 -24.00
CA GLY A 289 -2.49 -27.02 -23.14
C GLY A 289 -2.66 -26.69 -21.66
N THR A 290 -1.52 -26.67 -21.00
CA THR A 290 -1.33 -26.45 -19.56
C THR A 290 -0.60 -25.13 -19.30
N MET A 291 -0.05 -24.95 -18.11
CA MET A 291 0.76 -23.78 -17.75
C MET A 291 2.23 -24.14 -17.77
N ARG A 292 3.07 -23.27 -18.33
CA ARG A 292 4.53 -23.30 -18.16
C ARG A 292 5.05 -21.95 -17.67
N ILE A 293 6.22 -21.96 -17.05
CA ILE A 293 6.94 -20.73 -16.63
C ILE A 293 8.27 -20.74 -17.36
N THR A 294 8.46 -19.80 -18.29
CA THR A 294 9.67 -19.69 -19.12
C THR A 294 9.75 -18.26 -19.66
N GLU A 295 10.96 -17.78 -19.94
CA GLU A 295 11.15 -16.49 -20.59
C GLU A 295 10.57 -16.48 -22.01
N VAL A 296 10.05 -15.32 -22.44
CA VAL A 296 9.64 -15.13 -23.83
C VAL A 296 10.89 -15.20 -24.73
N PRO A 297 10.87 -16.00 -25.82
CA PRO A 297 11.96 -15.99 -26.79
C PRO A 297 12.22 -14.59 -27.36
N ALA A 298 13.49 -14.21 -27.46
CA ALA A 298 13.91 -12.84 -27.79
C ALA A 298 13.50 -12.39 -29.22
N GLU A 299 13.21 -13.35 -30.09
CA GLU A 299 12.75 -13.14 -31.47
C GLU A 299 11.25 -12.88 -31.60
N LEU A 300 10.45 -13.10 -30.54
CA LEU A 300 9.03 -12.83 -30.57
C LEU A 300 8.72 -11.36 -30.34
N GLU A 301 7.93 -10.78 -31.24
CA GLU A 301 7.38 -9.44 -31.07
C GLU A 301 6.04 -9.48 -30.33
N PRO A 302 5.71 -8.46 -29.50
CA PRO A 302 4.45 -8.42 -28.78
C PRO A 302 3.25 -8.43 -29.75
N PHE A 303 2.35 -9.39 -29.58
CA PHE A 303 1.05 -9.43 -30.26
C PHE A 303 0.08 -8.43 -29.65
N HIS A 304 0.11 -8.32 -28.32
CA HIS A 304 -0.74 -7.39 -27.58
C HIS A 304 0.01 -6.79 -26.39
N VAL A 305 -0.21 -5.50 -26.13
CA VAL A 305 0.42 -4.77 -25.01
C VAL A 305 -0.65 -4.00 -24.24
N MET A 306 -0.73 -4.24 -22.93
CA MET A 306 -1.55 -3.46 -22.02
C MET A 306 -0.70 -2.59 -21.12
N LYS A 307 -1.10 -1.33 -20.98
CA LYS A 307 -0.55 -0.39 -19.99
C LYS A 307 -1.45 -0.34 -18.76
N SER A 308 -0.85 -0.39 -17.57
CA SER A 308 -1.54 -0.28 -16.27
C SER A 308 -2.31 1.04 -16.09
N VAL A 309 -3.02 1.18 -14.96
CA VAL A 309 -3.41 2.50 -14.43
C VAL A 309 -2.15 3.34 -14.12
N PRO A 310 -2.21 4.68 -14.11
CA PRO A 310 -1.06 5.50 -13.73
C PRO A 310 -0.59 5.22 -12.30
N LEU A 311 0.69 5.48 -12.02
CA LEU A 311 1.26 5.40 -10.67
C LEU A 311 0.45 6.19 -9.63
N ALA A 312 -0.11 7.34 -9.98
CA ALA A 312 -0.97 8.13 -9.08
C ALA A 312 -2.16 7.31 -8.53
N ASP A 313 -2.79 6.48 -9.36
CA ASP A 313 -3.88 5.59 -8.93
C ASP A 313 -3.36 4.40 -8.12
N VAL A 314 -2.19 3.87 -8.47
CA VAL A 314 -1.53 2.78 -7.73
C VAL A 314 -1.18 3.23 -6.32
N ILE A 315 -0.56 4.40 -6.13
CA ILE A 315 -0.22 4.88 -4.78
C ILE A 315 -1.48 5.20 -3.97
N ARG A 316 -2.54 5.69 -4.61
CA ARG A 316 -3.85 5.92 -3.97
C ARG A 316 -4.42 4.62 -3.42
N SER A 317 -4.48 3.57 -4.23
CA SER A 317 -4.93 2.26 -3.77
C SER A 317 -4.01 1.65 -2.71
N THR A 318 -2.69 1.83 -2.85
CA THR A 318 -1.68 1.38 -1.89
C THR A 318 -1.87 2.01 -0.52
N ASN A 319 -2.06 3.33 -0.46
CA ASN A 319 -2.13 4.08 0.79
C ASN A 319 -3.51 4.03 1.44
N LYS A 320 -4.59 4.25 0.69
CA LYS A 320 -5.97 4.23 1.23
C LYS A 320 -6.35 2.86 1.79
N TRP A 321 -6.02 1.79 1.07
CA TRP A 321 -6.36 0.41 1.47
C TRP A 321 -5.20 -0.33 2.14
N SER A 322 -4.05 0.32 2.28
CA SER A 322 -2.86 -0.24 2.92
C SER A 322 -2.37 -1.54 2.30
N ASN A 323 -2.41 -1.64 0.96
CA ASN A 323 -2.09 -2.88 0.25
C ASN A 323 -0.58 -3.20 0.32
N ASN A 324 -0.24 -4.34 0.94
CA ASN A 324 1.14 -4.75 1.16
C ASN A 324 1.86 -5.13 -0.13
N VAL A 325 1.23 -5.96 -0.97
CA VAL A 325 1.88 -6.47 -2.18
C VAL A 325 2.09 -5.36 -3.20
N MET A 326 1.18 -4.38 -3.29
CA MET A 326 1.39 -3.19 -4.12
C MET A 326 2.60 -2.37 -3.68
N ALA A 327 2.75 -2.12 -2.37
CA ALA A 327 3.92 -1.40 -1.85
C ALA A 327 5.24 -2.13 -2.16
N ARG A 328 5.24 -3.46 -2.05
CA ARG A 328 6.41 -4.29 -2.40
C ARG A 328 6.74 -4.22 -3.89
N HIS A 329 5.73 -4.24 -4.77
CA HIS A 329 5.94 -4.03 -6.22
C HIS A 329 6.50 -2.66 -6.54
N LEU A 330 6.03 -1.59 -5.88
CA LEU A 330 6.57 -0.25 -6.06
C LEU A 330 8.06 -0.20 -5.71
N LEU A 331 8.46 -0.81 -4.58
CA LEU A 331 9.87 -0.88 -4.19
C LEU A 331 10.71 -1.65 -5.23
N LEU A 332 10.21 -2.79 -5.73
CA LEU A 332 10.89 -3.58 -6.75
C LEU A 332 10.99 -2.84 -8.08
N THR A 333 9.91 -2.19 -8.51
CA THR A 333 9.87 -1.38 -9.75
C THR A 333 10.92 -0.28 -9.68
N VAL A 334 10.96 0.49 -8.59
CA VAL A 334 11.98 1.53 -8.39
C VAL A 334 13.40 0.96 -8.48
N GLY A 335 13.63 -0.23 -7.91
CA GLY A 335 14.90 -0.93 -8.01
C GLY A 335 15.26 -1.34 -9.44
N ALA A 336 14.30 -1.86 -10.20
CA ALA A 336 14.48 -2.30 -11.58
C ALA A 336 14.72 -1.12 -12.53
N GLU A 337 13.94 -0.05 -12.39
CA GLU A 337 14.07 1.16 -13.19
C GLU A 337 15.40 1.89 -12.90
N ARG A 338 15.91 1.80 -11.66
CA ARG A 338 17.18 2.42 -11.28
C ARG A 338 18.41 1.59 -11.63
N PHE A 339 18.34 0.26 -11.54
CA PHE A 339 19.51 -0.63 -11.64
C PHE A 339 19.37 -1.76 -12.68
N GLY A 340 18.35 -1.72 -13.52
CA GLY A 340 18.01 -2.75 -14.50
C GLY A 340 17.32 -3.98 -13.89
N ALA A 341 16.58 -4.70 -14.74
CA ALA A 341 16.01 -6.01 -14.42
C ALA A 341 17.11 -7.11 -14.26
N PRO A 342 16.82 -8.23 -13.59
CA PRO A 342 15.63 -8.47 -12.79
C PRO A 342 15.62 -7.59 -11.53
N ALA A 343 14.42 -7.23 -11.07
CA ALA A 343 14.23 -6.51 -9.82
C ALA A 343 14.54 -7.42 -8.63
N THR A 344 15.29 -6.92 -7.66
CA THR A 344 15.50 -7.60 -6.37
C THR A 344 15.14 -6.67 -5.23
N VAL A 345 14.83 -7.24 -4.05
CA VAL A 345 14.53 -6.44 -2.86
C VAL A 345 15.72 -5.53 -2.50
N ASP A 346 16.96 -6.02 -2.66
CA ASP A 346 18.17 -5.23 -2.42
C ASP A 346 18.27 -4.03 -3.37
N LYS A 347 18.06 -4.23 -4.69
CA LYS A 347 18.01 -3.14 -5.67
C LYS A 347 16.97 -2.10 -5.27
N GLY A 348 15.78 -2.53 -4.86
CA GLY A 348 14.73 -1.63 -4.38
C GLY A 348 15.12 -0.83 -3.14
N ARG A 349 15.71 -1.47 -2.12
CA ARG A 349 16.20 -0.80 -0.90
C ARG A 349 17.27 0.24 -1.21
N ARG A 350 18.28 -0.14 -2.02
CA ARG A 350 19.37 0.77 -2.41
C ARG A 350 18.84 1.96 -3.21
N ALA A 351 17.91 1.73 -4.12
CA ALA A 351 17.31 2.79 -4.93
C ALA A 351 16.53 3.78 -4.05
N ALA A 352 15.72 3.28 -3.11
CA ALA A 352 14.99 4.12 -2.16
C ALA A 352 15.94 4.99 -1.30
N ILE A 353 17.03 4.41 -0.78
CA ILE A 353 18.02 5.14 0.03
C ILE A 353 18.72 6.21 -0.82
N GLN A 354 19.14 5.90 -2.04
CA GLN A 354 19.78 6.86 -2.93
C GLN A 354 18.83 8.02 -3.31
N LEU A 355 17.57 7.72 -3.62
CA LEU A 355 16.56 8.73 -3.95
C LEU A 355 16.22 9.68 -2.79
N LEU A 356 16.28 9.18 -1.56
CA LEU A 356 16.15 10.01 -0.35
C LEU A 356 17.38 10.91 -0.18
N ALA A 357 18.58 10.36 -0.32
CA ALA A 357 19.83 11.12 -0.20
C ALA A 357 19.94 12.22 -1.28
N GLU A 358 19.53 11.95 -2.52
CA GLU A 358 19.45 12.92 -3.62
C GLU A 358 18.53 14.11 -3.30
N ARG A 359 17.59 13.93 -2.36
CA ARG A 359 16.67 14.96 -1.89
C ARG A 359 17.10 15.59 -0.57
N GLY A 360 18.32 15.33 -0.12
CA GLY A 360 18.82 15.83 1.17
C GLY A 360 18.15 15.17 2.39
N LEU A 361 17.47 14.03 2.20
CA LEU A 361 16.81 13.29 3.27
C LEU A 361 17.72 12.18 3.79
N ASP A 362 18.55 12.51 4.78
CA ASP A 362 19.30 11.50 5.54
C ASP A 362 18.47 11.01 6.73
N PHE A 363 18.18 9.70 6.77
CA PHE A 363 17.36 9.05 7.80
C PHE A 363 18.22 8.05 8.59
N PRO A 364 18.96 8.51 9.63
CA PRO A 364 19.79 7.64 10.44
C PRO A 364 19.03 6.45 10.99
N GLY A 365 19.60 5.25 10.84
CA GLY A 365 19.02 4.01 11.35
C GLY A 365 17.77 3.52 10.60
N LEU A 366 17.41 4.14 9.48
CA LEU A 366 16.37 3.64 8.58
C LEU A 366 16.68 2.19 8.17
N ARG A 367 15.69 1.31 8.34
CA ARG A 367 15.73 -0.06 7.84
C ARG A 367 14.48 -0.32 7.00
N ILE A 368 14.68 -0.40 5.69
CA ILE A 368 13.66 -0.83 4.74
C ILE A 368 13.82 -2.34 4.58
N ASP A 369 12.80 -3.11 4.98
CA ASP A 369 12.78 -4.56 4.73
C ASP A 369 12.12 -4.84 3.38
N ASN A 370 10.80 -4.72 3.29
CA ASN A 370 10.04 -5.01 2.08
C ASN A 370 9.25 -3.80 1.54
N GLY A 371 9.41 -2.61 2.12
CA GLY A 371 8.69 -1.38 1.74
C GLY A 371 7.22 -1.32 2.20
N ALA A 372 6.58 -2.46 2.48
CA ALA A 372 5.21 -2.49 2.99
C ALA A 372 5.13 -2.18 4.50
N GLY A 373 6.20 -2.43 5.25
CA GLY A 373 6.19 -2.39 6.71
C GLY A 373 5.48 -3.58 7.35
N LEU A 374 5.28 -4.66 6.57
CA LEU A 374 4.88 -5.98 7.05
C LEU A 374 6.16 -6.75 7.41
N SER A 375 6.82 -6.32 8.47
CA SER A 375 8.07 -6.92 8.97
C SER A 375 8.30 -6.49 10.41
N ARG A 376 8.89 -7.36 11.23
CA ARG A 376 9.36 -7.01 12.58
C ARG A 376 10.66 -6.21 12.55
N ASN A 377 11.36 -6.15 11.42
CA ASN A 377 12.69 -5.56 11.26
C ASN A 377 12.69 -4.12 10.73
N ALA A 378 11.61 -3.67 10.09
CA ALA A 378 11.51 -2.32 9.56
C ALA A 378 11.67 -1.28 10.67
N ARG A 379 12.50 -0.25 10.45
CA ARG A 379 12.76 0.82 11.42
C ARG A 379 12.77 2.18 10.74
N ILE A 380 12.15 3.17 11.37
CA ILE A 380 12.23 4.59 11.02
C ILE A 380 11.87 5.43 12.26
N SER A 381 12.49 6.60 12.41
CA SER A 381 12.16 7.52 13.50
C SER A 381 10.96 8.41 13.18
N ALA A 382 10.32 8.97 14.20
CA ALA A 382 9.23 9.92 14.00
C ALA A 382 9.70 11.21 13.32
N SER A 383 10.91 11.69 13.67
CA SER A 383 11.56 12.82 13.00
C SER A 383 11.81 12.58 11.51
N SER A 384 12.23 11.37 11.13
CA SER A 384 12.48 11.01 9.72
C SER A 384 11.18 10.93 8.92
N LEU A 385 10.11 10.37 9.48
CA LEU A 385 8.80 10.41 8.83
C LEU A 385 8.23 11.82 8.73
N ALA A 386 8.43 12.68 9.73
CA ALA A 386 7.98 14.08 9.66
C ALA A 386 8.71 14.82 8.53
N ARG A 387 10.04 14.65 8.44
CA ARG A 387 10.85 15.21 7.35
C ARG A 387 10.44 14.70 5.98
N LEU A 388 10.11 13.41 5.86
CA LEU A 388 9.55 12.84 4.64
C LEU A 388 8.24 13.53 4.24
N LEU A 389 7.30 13.73 5.18
CA LEU A 389 6.02 14.38 4.90
C LEU A 389 6.17 15.86 4.53
N LEU A 390 7.10 16.57 5.17
CA LEU A 390 7.44 17.96 4.81
C LEU A 390 8.05 18.03 3.40
N ALA A 391 8.94 17.10 3.05
CA ALA A 391 9.49 17.02 1.69
C ALA A 391 8.42 16.66 0.64
N ALA A 392 7.49 15.76 0.98
CA ALA A 392 6.37 15.42 0.11
C ALA A 392 5.40 16.59 -0.11
N ASP A 393 5.22 17.45 0.90
CA ASP A 393 4.42 18.68 0.76
C ASP A 393 5.09 19.72 -0.13
N GLN A 394 6.43 19.80 -0.11
CA GLN A 394 7.21 20.68 -0.98
C GLN A 394 7.42 20.14 -2.40
N SER A 395 7.12 18.87 -2.64
CA SER A 395 7.27 18.25 -3.96
C SER A 395 6.29 18.83 -4.99
N ILE A 396 6.71 18.86 -6.25
CA ILE A 396 5.83 19.12 -7.38
C ILE A 396 4.66 18.12 -7.48
N TYR A 397 4.80 16.93 -6.89
CA TYR A 397 3.78 15.87 -6.84
C TYR A 397 2.99 15.83 -5.53
N ARG A 398 2.98 16.93 -4.77
CA ARG A 398 2.29 17.00 -3.46
C ARG A 398 0.81 16.60 -3.56
N ALA A 399 0.13 16.97 -4.64
CA ALA A 399 -1.31 16.75 -4.77
C ALA A 399 -1.63 15.25 -4.87
N GLU A 400 -0.86 14.51 -5.67
CA GLU A 400 -0.96 13.07 -5.83
C GLU A 400 -0.57 12.35 -4.54
N PHE A 401 0.50 12.78 -3.87
CA PHE A 401 0.92 12.18 -2.61
C PHE A 401 -0.14 12.36 -1.51
N VAL A 402 -0.55 13.60 -1.21
CA VAL A 402 -1.52 13.91 -0.14
C VAL A 402 -2.88 13.25 -0.41
N SER A 403 -3.37 13.31 -1.65
CA SER A 403 -4.66 12.69 -2.01
C SER A 403 -4.64 11.16 -1.95
N SER A 404 -3.45 10.53 -2.01
CA SER A 404 -3.30 9.09 -1.85
C SER A 404 -3.55 8.60 -0.41
N LEU A 405 -3.41 9.46 0.61
CA LEU A 405 -3.66 9.10 2.01
C LEU A 405 -5.17 8.96 2.28
N ALA A 406 -5.53 8.22 3.33
CA ALA A 406 -6.93 8.02 3.70
C ALA A 406 -7.50 9.29 4.33
N LEU A 407 -8.68 9.72 3.88
CA LEU A 407 -9.36 10.91 4.38
C LEU A 407 -10.23 10.53 5.58
N ALA A 408 -9.99 11.19 6.71
CA ALA A 408 -10.70 10.94 7.96
C ALA A 408 -12.23 11.04 7.79
N GLY A 409 -12.95 10.06 8.32
CA GLY A 409 -14.40 9.97 8.26
C GLY A 409 -14.99 9.57 6.91
N MET A 410 -14.17 9.44 5.85
CA MET A 410 -14.68 9.31 4.48
C MET A 410 -14.21 8.03 3.77
N ASP A 411 -12.91 7.73 3.75
CA ASP A 411 -12.39 6.64 2.94
C ASP A 411 -11.24 5.82 3.54
N GLY A 412 -10.84 4.77 2.82
CA GLY A 412 -9.71 3.92 3.16
C GLY A 412 -9.79 3.35 4.58
N THR A 413 -8.62 3.25 5.23
CA THR A 413 -8.52 2.79 6.63
C THR A 413 -9.12 3.76 7.65
N MET A 414 -9.46 4.99 7.25
CA MET A 414 -9.98 6.03 8.14
C MET A 414 -11.49 6.24 8.06
N ARG A 415 -12.19 5.59 7.11
CA ARG A 415 -13.64 5.76 6.86
C ARG A 415 -14.57 5.59 8.06
N ARG A 416 -14.15 4.85 9.10
CA ARG A 416 -14.95 4.61 10.31
C ARG A 416 -14.54 5.49 11.50
N ARG A 417 -13.45 6.26 11.38
CA ARG A 417 -12.87 7.10 12.43
C ARG A 417 -13.13 8.57 12.12
N PHE A 418 -13.33 9.39 13.14
CA PHE A 418 -13.56 10.85 12.99
C PHE A 418 -14.72 11.19 12.04
N ARG A 419 -15.87 10.52 12.21
CA ARG A 419 -17.09 10.75 11.41
C ARG A 419 -17.90 11.98 11.85
N GLU A 420 -17.54 12.57 12.99
CA GLU A 420 -18.13 13.82 13.45
C GLU A 420 -17.83 14.95 12.47
N GLN A 421 -18.83 15.79 12.18
CA GLN A 421 -18.76 16.81 11.12
C GLN A 421 -17.60 17.79 11.30
N SER A 422 -17.19 18.05 12.55
CA SER A 422 -16.06 18.93 12.85
C SER A 422 -14.70 18.35 12.45
N LEU A 423 -14.56 17.02 12.30
CA LEU A 423 -13.28 16.36 12.00
C LEU A 423 -13.25 15.66 10.64
N ALA A 424 -14.40 15.23 10.13
CA ALA A 424 -14.49 14.51 8.86
C ALA A 424 -13.94 15.38 7.72
N GLY A 425 -13.03 14.83 6.92
CA GLY A 425 -12.41 15.55 5.81
C GLY A 425 -11.24 16.48 6.16
N HIS A 426 -10.90 16.65 7.44
CA HIS A 426 -9.83 17.56 7.87
C HIS A 426 -8.46 16.90 8.05
N MET A 427 -8.34 15.60 7.80
CA MET A 427 -7.10 14.85 8.02
C MET A 427 -6.84 13.83 6.91
N HIS A 428 -5.64 13.88 6.34
CA HIS A 428 -5.12 12.90 5.38
C HIS A 428 -4.11 12.02 6.10
N LEU A 429 -4.46 10.77 6.38
CA LEU A 429 -3.68 9.90 7.26
C LEU A 429 -3.37 8.54 6.63
N LYS A 430 -2.17 8.05 6.90
CA LYS A 430 -1.80 6.64 6.76
C LYS A 430 -1.80 5.99 8.14
N THR A 431 -2.48 4.85 8.23
CA THR A 431 -2.47 4.00 9.43
C THR A 431 -1.43 2.89 9.33
N GLY A 432 -0.97 2.42 10.49
CA GLY A 432 -0.16 1.22 10.64
C GLY A 432 -0.61 0.43 11.86
N ARG A 433 -0.71 -0.89 11.69
CA ARG A 433 -1.09 -1.83 12.75
C ARG A 433 -0.38 -3.16 12.52
N LEU A 434 0.31 -3.65 13.54
CA LEU A 434 0.82 -5.02 13.71
C LEU A 434 0.60 -5.40 15.17
N ASP A 435 0.87 -6.63 15.58
CA ASP A 435 0.93 -6.90 17.03
C ASP A 435 1.97 -5.97 17.67
N ASP A 436 1.59 -5.42 18.82
CA ASP A 436 2.37 -4.45 19.62
C ASP A 436 2.75 -3.14 18.90
N VAL A 437 2.14 -2.85 17.75
CA VAL A 437 2.42 -1.63 16.98
C VAL A 437 1.12 -0.96 16.53
N PHE A 438 1.03 0.35 16.78
CA PHE A 438 -0.01 1.19 16.21
C PHE A 438 0.57 2.56 15.79
N SER A 439 0.18 3.06 14.63
CA SER A 439 0.66 4.36 14.14
C SER A 439 -0.38 5.07 13.26
N MET A 440 -0.43 6.40 13.37
CA MET A 440 -1.20 7.30 12.53
C MET A 440 -0.30 8.47 12.15
N VAL A 441 -0.09 8.64 10.85
CA VAL A 441 0.91 9.55 10.29
C VAL A 441 0.33 10.25 9.07
N GLY A 442 0.47 11.57 8.96
CA GLY A 442 0.01 12.33 7.80
C GLY A 442 -0.21 13.82 8.10
N TYR A 443 -1.22 14.40 7.48
CA TYR A 443 -1.53 15.83 7.52
C TYR A 443 -2.85 16.08 8.25
N VAL A 444 -2.86 17.10 9.12
CA VAL A 444 -4.04 17.55 9.87
C VAL A 444 -4.22 19.03 9.64
N ARG A 445 -5.40 19.42 9.14
CA ARG A 445 -5.82 20.83 9.11
C ARG A 445 -6.43 21.20 10.45
N SER A 446 -5.92 22.28 11.04
CA SER A 446 -6.41 22.83 12.29
C SER A 446 -7.63 23.74 12.10
N ARG A 447 -8.28 24.16 13.19
CA ARG A 447 -9.46 25.04 13.15
C ARG A 447 -9.10 26.47 12.78
N SER A 448 -7.88 26.89 13.10
CA SER A 448 -7.32 28.15 12.62
C SER A 448 -6.99 28.13 11.12
N GLY A 449 -7.02 26.96 10.47
CA GLY A 449 -6.82 26.79 9.03
C GLY A 449 -5.39 26.41 8.62
N ASP A 450 -4.47 26.34 9.58
CA ASP A 450 -3.10 25.90 9.37
C ASP A 450 -3.03 24.38 9.12
N ASP A 451 -2.07 23.95 8.30
CA ASP A 451 -1.78 22.53 8.09
C ASP A 451 -0.58 22.08 8.94
N TYR A 452 -0.72 20.89 9.51
CA TYR A 452 0.30 20.27 10.35
C TYR A 452 0.68 18.90 9.82
N VAL A 453 1.97 18.62 9.77
CA VAL A 453 2.50 17.26 9.74
C VAL A 453 2.36 16.67 11.14
N VAL A 454 1.72 15.51 11.23
CA VAL A 454 1.57 14.75 12.47
C VAL A 454 2.11 13.34 12.26
N VAL A 455 3.06 12.96 13.09
CA VAL A 455 3.60 11.60 13.17
C VAL A 455 3.33 11.09 14.57
N ALA A 456 2.64 9.96 14.70
CA ALA A 456 2.51 9.27 15.97
C ALA A 456 2.73 7.76 15.77
N ILE A 457 3.66 7.21 16.53
CA ILE A 457 4.00 5.78 16.51
C ILE A 457 4.06 5.28 17.95
N GLN A 458 3.42 4.15 18.19
CA GLN A 458 3.52 3.44 19.46
C GLN A 458 4.01 2.01 19.22
N ASN A 459 5.08 1.63 19.92
CA ASN A 459 5.63 0.28 19.94
C ASN A 459 5.65 -0.24 21.38
N GLY A 460 4.74 -1.14 21.72
CA GLY A 460 4.63 -1.70 23.05
C GLY A 460 3.49 -2.71 23.15
N VAL A 461 3.53 -3.53 24.20
CA VAL A 461 2.56 -4.61 24.43
C VAL A 461 1.14 -4.10 24.24
N ASP A 462 0.37 -4.79 23.39
CA ASP A 462 -1.04 -4.51 23.13
C ASP A 462 -1.36 -3.11 22.56
N ALA A 463 -0.37 -2.35 22.06
CA ALA A 463 -0.61 -1.03 21.47
C ALA A 463 -1.69 -1.04 20.36
N HIS A 464 -1.77 -2.15 19.63
CA HIS A 464 -2.73 -2.42 18.56
C HIS A 464 -4.15 -2.78 19.02
N ARG A 465 -4.39 -2.96 20.32
CA ARG A 465 -5.67 -3.45 20.89
C ARG A 465 -6.58 -2.33 21.42
N GLY A 466 -6.29 -1.07 21.11
CA GLY A 466 -7.11 0.06 21.51
C GLY A 466 -6.32 1.22 22.11
N PRO A 467 -5.43 1.00 23.10
CA PRO A 467 -4.73 2.09 23.77
C PRO A 467 -3.96 3.03 22.83
N GLY A 468 -3.24 2.46 21.84
CA GLY A 468 -2.53 3.27 20.86
C GLY A 468 -3.44 4.00 19.88
N GLU A 469 -4.60 3.42 19.55
CA GLU A 469 -5.61 4.12 18.76
C GLU A 469 -6.18 5.31 19.52
N GLU A 470 -6.51 5.14 20.80
CA GLU A 470 -7.09 6.18 21.64
C GLU A 470 -6.11 7.34 21.85
N ALA A 471 -4.86 7.03 22.23
CA ALA A 471 -3.83 8.05 22.48
C ALA A 471 -3.52 8.88 21.23
N GLN A 472 -3.33 8.22 20.08
CA GLN A 472 -3.04 8.91 18.84
C GLN A 472 -4.26 9.66 18.29
N SER A 473 -5.49 9.17 18.55
CA SER A 473 -6.70 9.92 18.20
C SER A 473 -6.84 11.19 19.01
N ALA A 474 -6.50 11.17 20.30
CA ALA A 474 -6.48 12.37 21.13
C ALA A 474 -5.42 13.38 20.68
N LEU A 475 -4.26 12.90 20.21
CA LEU A 475 -3.24 13.78 19.63
C LEU A 475 -3.75 14.47 18.36
N LEU A 476 -4.33 13.72 17.43
CA LEU A 476 -4.91 14.28 16.19
C LEU A 476 -6.01 15.31 16.47
N LYS A 477 -6.88 15.03 17.46
CA LYS A 477 -7.91 15.99 17.91
C LYS A 477 -7.29 17.25 18.51
N TRP A 478 -6.26 17.10 19.33
CA TRP A 478 -5.55 18.26 19.89
C TRP A 478 -4.94 19.13 18.79
N VAL A 479 -4.28 18.53 17.80
CA VAL A 479 -3.72 19.28 16.65
C VAL A 479 -4.83 19.98 15.87
N HIS A 480 -5.98 19.34 15.68
CA HIS A 480 -7.10 19.96 14.99
C HIS A 480 -7.63 21.20 15.73
N GLU A 481 -7.64 21.21 17.06
CA GLU A 481 -8.15 22.35 17.84
C GLU A 481 -7.17 23.55 17.91
N LEU A 482 -5.95 23.44 17.38
CA LEU A 482 -5.03 24.59 17.21
C LEU A 482 -5.59 25.60 16.19
#